data_AF-A0A562RGV4-F1
#
_entry.id   AF-A0A562RGV4-F1
#
_cell.length_a   1.000
_cell.length_b   1.000
_cell.length_c   1.000
_cell.angle_alpha   90.00
_cell.angle_beta   90.00
_cell.angle_gamma   90.00
#
_symmetry.space_group_name_H-M   'P 1'
#
loop_
_entity.id
_entity.type
_entity.pdbx_description
1 polymer ?
#
loop_
_entity_poly.entity_id
_entity_poly.type
_entity_poly.pdbx_seq_one_letter_code
_entity_poly.pdbx_strand_id
1 'polypeptide(L)'
;MGPEARFVVSLKNPDAVAAIVAALRHIYGDEVARLMLVEGMSLANLIDAMFSAPLTHREAIRAITDGLDDFVISPDLGRMWHLRYIYADEPGSLHVVDMEIATPSGTLVSKDVWLRLSS
;
A
#
# COMPACT_ATOMS: atom_id res chain seq x y z
N MET A 1 31.80 -20.11 -3.57
CA MET A 1 30.84 -19.03 -3.88
C MET A 1 29.62 -19.68 -4.50
N GLY A 2 28.59 -19.95 -3.71
CA GLY A 2 27.30 -20.40 -4.24
C GLY A 2 26.53 -19.18 -4.78
N PRO A 3 25.74 -19.33 -5.85
CA PRO A 3 24.94 -18.22 -6.35
C PRO A 3 23.96 -17.80 -5.26
N GLU A 4 23.96 -16.51 -4.93
CA GLU A 4 22.89 -15.91 -4.13
C GLU A 4 21.57 -16.28 -4.81
N ALA A 5 20.72 -17.02 -4.09
CA ALA A 5 19.35 -17.22 -4.49
C ALA A 5 18.72 -15.83 -4.54
N ARG A 6 18.68 -15.24 -5.74
CA ARG A 6 17.73 -14.18 -6.04
C ARG A 6 16.37 -14.85 -5.93
N PHE A 7 15.78 -14.77 -4.75
CA PHE A 7 14.36 -15.03 -4.57
C PHE A 7 13.67 -14.07 -5.53
N VAL A 8 13.27 -14.57 -6.69
CA VAL A 8 12.42 -13.84 -7.61
C VAL A 8 11.06 -13.89 -6.92
N VAL A 9 10.79 -12.88 -6.10
CA VAL A 9 9.44 -12.63 -5.59
C VAL A 9 8.57 -12.49 -6.83
N SER A 10 7.67 -13.45 -7.03
CA SER A 10 6.73 -13.39 -8.15
C SER A 10 5.62 -12.44 -7.75
N LEU A 11 5.80 -11.15 -8.05
CA LEU A 11 4.79 -10.14 -7.85
C LEU A 11 3.58 -10.44 -8.74
N LYS A 12 2.39 -10.42 -8.16
CA LYS A 12 1.11 -10.53 -8.87
C LYS A 12 0.87 -9.30 -9.73
N ASN A 13 1.23 -8.12 -9.22
CA ASN A 13 1.08 -6.85 -9.94
C ASN A 13 2.36 -5.99 -9.87
N PRO A 14 3.36 -6.31 -10.71
CA PRO A 14 4.64 -5.60 -10.70
C PRO A 14 4.51 -4.11 -11.06
N ASP A 15 3.53 -3.74 -11.90
CA ASP A 15 3.31 -2.35 -12.30
C ASP A 15 2.76 -1.51 -11.14
N ALA A 16 1.82 -2.06 -10.37
CA ALA A 16 1.30 -1.42 -9.16
C ALA A 16 2.40 -1.25 -8.12
N VAL A 17 3.21 -2.29 -7.90
CA VAL A 17 4.36 -2.23 -6.96
C VAL A 17 5.39 -1.20 -7.44
N ALA A 18 5.68 -1.13 -8.74
CA ALA A 18 6.60 -0.12 -9.28
C ALA A 18 6.10 1.31 -9.04
N ALA A 19 4.79 1.56 -9.20
CA ALA A 19 4.18 2.85 -8.90
C ALA A 19 4.29 3.20 -7.40
N ILE A 20 4.02 2.25 -6.52
CA ILE A 20 4.18 2.41 -5.06
C ILE A 20 5.64 2.75 -4.71
N VAL A 21 6.59 1.99 -5.22
CA VAL A 21 8.02 2.22 -4.98
C VAL A 21 8.44 3.61 -5.49
N ALA A 22 7.95 4.02 -6.66
CA ALA A 22 8.25 5.32 -7.23
C ALA A 22 7.70 6.48 -6.37
N ALA A 23 6.46 6.35 -5.86
CA ALA A 23 5.86 7.33 -4.96
C ALA A 23 6.64 7.43 -3.63
N LEU A 24 6.97 6.30 -3.00
CA LEU A 24 7.76 6.29 -1.77
C LEU A 24 9.14 6.92 -1.97
N ARG A 25 9.82 6.61 -3.09
CA ARG A 25 11.11 7.22 -3.44
C ARG A 25 11.00 8.73 -3.64
N HIS A 26 9.91 9.19 -4.23
CA HIS A 26 9.68 10.61 -4.47
C HIS A 26 9.53 11.39 -3.16
N ILE A 27 8.81 10.83 -2.18
CA ILE A 27 8.49 11.51 -0.92
C ILE A 27 9.59 11.34 0.12
N TYR A 28 10.14 10.13 0.28
CA TYR A 28 11.05 9.79 1.38
C TYR A 28 12.50 9.59 0.93
N GLY A 29 12.77 9.51 -0.37
CA GLY A 29 14.08 9.14 -0.91
C GLY A 29 14.30 7.62 -0.96
N ASP A 30 15.31 7.20 -1.72
CA ASP A 30 15.51 5.80 -2.09
C ASP A 30 15.90 4.88 -0.92
N GLU A 31 16.71 5.36 0.02
CA GLU A 31 17.10 4.58 1.20
C GLU A 31 15.93 4.34 2.14
N VAL A 32 15.15 5.39 2.45
CA VAL A 32 13.99 5.29 3.35
C VAL A 32 12.88 4.49 2.70
N ALA A 33 12.63 4.67 1.40
CA ALA A 33 11.64 3.88 0.66
C ALA A 33 11.96 2.37 0.73
N ARG A 34 13.24 1.98 0.59
CA ARG A 34 13.64 0.58 0.76
C ARG A 34 13.39 0.07 2.17
N LEU A 35 13.75 0.86 3.19
CA LEU A 35 13.49 0.47 4.58
C LEU A 35 11.99 0.31 4.86
N MET A 36 11.15 1.23 4.38
CA MET A 36 9.69 1.15 4.52
C MET A 36 9.10 -0.11 3.87
N LEU A 37 9.64 -0.55 2.73
CA LEU A 37 9.17 -1.77 2.07
C LEU A 37 9.60 -3.04 2.80
N VAL A 38 10.77 -3.03 3.46
CA VAL A 38 11.35 -4.21 4.13
C VAL A 38 10.94 -4.31 5.60
N GLU A 39 11.12 -3.25 6.36
CA GLU A 39 10.78 -3.16 7.80
C GLU A 39 9.28 -2.92 8.01
N GLY A 40 8.66 -2.25 7.05
CA GLY A 40 7.22 -2.02 7.00
C GLY A 40 6.84 -0.56 7.14
N MET A 41 5.64 -0.25 6.66
CA MET A 41 5.00 1.05 6.76
C MET A 41 3.52 0.89 7.09
N SER A 42 2.90 1.91 7.66
CA SER A 42 1.44 1.92 7.79
C SER A 42 0.77 2.10 6.42
N LEU A 43 -0.46 1.59 6.28
CA LEU A 43 -1.30 1.89 5.11
C LEU A 43 -1.54 3.40 4.98
N ALA A 44 -1.63 4.13 6.11
CA ALA A 44 -1.72 5.59 6.11
C ALA A 44 -0.51 6.26 5.43
N ASN A 45 0.72 5.82 5.73
CA ASN A 45 1.92 6.37 5.11
C ASN A 45 1.99 6.06 3.61
N LEU A 46 1.50 4.88 3.20
CA LEU A 46 1.37 4.54 1.79
C LEU A 46 0.39 5.47 1.08
N ILE A 47 -0.81 5.66 1.63
CA ILE A 47 -1.84 6.52 1.04
C ILE A 47 -1.34 7.95 0.92
N ASP A 48 -0.74 8.50 1.98
CA ASP A 48 -0.16 9.84 1.99
C ASP A 48 0.92 10.01 0.91
N ALA A 49 1.82 9.03 0.78
CA ALA A 49 2.86 9.06 -0.25
C ALA A 49 2.28 8.99 -1.67
N MET A 50 1.28 8.15 -1.88
CA MET A 50 0.64 7.96 -3.18
C MET A 50 -0.18 9.18 -3.62
N PHE A 51 -0.85 9.86 -2.68
CA PHE A 51 -1.60 11.09 -2.97
C PHE A 51 -0.70 12.32 -3.09
N SER A 52 0.49 12.29 -2.48
CA SER A 52 1.49 13.37 -2.60
C SER A 52 2.40 13.23 -3.83
N ALA A 53 2.46 12.05 -4.44
CA ALA A 53 3.23 11.80 -5.65
C ALA A 53 2.61 12.48 -6.89
N PRO A 54 3.38 12.71 -7.97
CA PRO A 54 2.88 13.27 -9.22
C PRO A 54 2.06 12.24 -10.04
N LEU A 55 1.01 11.68 -9.43
CA LEU A 55 0.06 10.73 -9.99
C LEU A 55 -1.33 11.36 -10.00
N THR A 56 -2.19 10.93 -10.92
CA THR A 56 -3.61 11.28 -10.77
C THR A 56 -4.20 10.52 -9.58
N HIS A 57 -5.19 11.11 -8.92
CA HIS A 57 -5.88 10.48 -7.78
C HIS A 57 -6.37 9.06 -8.09
N ARG A 58 -6.87 8.86 -9.33
CA ARG A 58 -7.34 7.57 -9.82
C ARG A 58 -6.21 6.55 -9.97
N GLU A 59 -5.05 6.96 -10.47
CA GLU A 59 -3.88 6.08 -10.60
C GLU A 59 -3.36 5.68 -9.22
N ALA A 60 -3.31 6.63 -8.28
CA ALA A 60 -2.89 6.36 -6.92
C ALA A 60 -3.78 5.31 -6.25
N ILE A 61 -5.11 5.50 -6.28
CA ILE A 61 -6.07 4.53 -5.73
C ILE A 61 -5.91 3.16 -6.39
N ARG A 62 -5.82 3.14 -7.73
CA ARG A 62 -5.70 1.89 -8.47
C ARG A 62 -4.44 1.12 -8.09
N ALA A 63 -3.28 1.79 -8.03
CA ALA A 63 -2.02 1.16 -7.67
C ALA A 63 -2.02 0.63 -6.23
N ILE A 64 -2.67 1.32 -5.29
CA ILE A 64 -2.85 0.80 -3.92
C ILE A 64 -3.69 -0.48 -3.95
N THR A 65 -4.89 -0.43 -4.54
CA THR A 65 -5.81 -1.58 -4.57
C THR A 65 -5.21 -2.79 -5.29
N ASP A 66 -4.56 -2.56 -6.43
CA ASP A 66 -3.95 -3.61 -7.25
C ASP A 66 -2.65 -4.16 -6.64
N GLY A 67 -1.95 -3.36 -5.84
CA GLY A 67 -0.64 -3.70 -5.25
C GLY A 67 -0.73 -4.36 -3.88
N LEU A 68 -1.80 -4.15 -3.11
CA LEU A 68 -1.93 -4.67 -1.73
C LEU A 68 -1.74 -6.19 -1.63
N ASP A 69 -2.13 -6.93 -2.67
CA ASP A 69 -1.98 -8.39 -2.75
C ASP A 69 -0.53 -8.89 -2.76
N ASP A 70 0.43 -8.01 -3.05
CA ASP A 70 1.88 -8.26 -3.03
C ASP A 70 2.53 -7.87 -1.68
N PHE A 71 1.75 -7.32 -0.75
CA PHE A 71 2.20 -6.98 0.60
C PHE A 71 1.72 -8.01 1.62
N VAL A 72 2.59 -8.32 2.57
CA VAL A 72 2.22 -8.94 3.84
C VAL A 72 1.56 -7.87 4.70
N ILE A 73 0.28 -8.09 5.03
CA ILE A 73 -0.51 -7.18 5.86
C ILE A 73 -0.51 -7.69 7.31
N SER A 74 -0.30 -6.79 8.26
CA SER A 74 -0.38 -7.05 9.70
C SER A 74 -1.33 -6.04 10.36
N PRO A 75 -2.26 -6.46 11.23
CA PRO A 75 -2.51 -7.84 11.68
C PRO A 75 -3.04 -8.74 10.56
N ASP A 76 -3.00 -10.06 10.77
CA ASP A 76 -3.62 -11.01 9.85
C ASP A 76 -5.12 -10.72 9.73
N LEU A 77 -5.56 -10.46 8.51
CA LEU A 77 -6.93 -10.07 8.19
C LEU A 77 -7.87 -11.28 8.06
N GLY A 78 -7.32 -12.48 7.94
CA GLY A 78 -8.07 -13.68 7.61
C GLY A 78 -8.54 -13.72 6.15
N ARG A 79 -9.44 -14.66 5.83
CA ARG A 79 -9.83 -14.96 4.44
C ARG A 79 -10.85 -13.99 3.83
N MET A 80 -11.48 -13.17 4.65
CA MET A 80 -12.54 -12.27 4.24
C MET A 80 -12.18 -10.89 4.76
N TRP A 81 -11.77 -10.02 3.86
CA TRP A 81 -11.57 -8.61 4.15
C TRP A 81 -11.86 -7.81 2.88
N HIS A 82 -12.16 -6.53 3.02
CA HIS A 82 -12.28 -5.63 1.88
C HIS A 82 -11.75 -4.25 2.24
N LEU A 83 -11.15 -3.59 1.25
CA LEU A 83 -10.74 -2.20 1.35
C LEU A 83 -11.99 -1.31 1.32
N ARG A 84 -12.07 -0.34 2.24
CA ARG A 84 -13.14 0.63 2.36
C ARG A 84 -12.58 2.02 2.14
N TYR A 85 -13.11 2.72 1.14
CA TYR A 85 -12.69 4.09 0.83
C TYR A 85 -13.36 5.09 1.76
N ILE A 86 -12.57 6.01 2.32
CA ILE A 86 -13.03 7.15 3.10
C ILE A 86 -12.99 8.36 2.19
N TYR A 87 -14.13 9.04 2.04
CA TYR A 87 -14.27 10.19 1.16
C TYR A 87 -14.22 11.48 1.98
N ALA A 88 -13.78 12.57 1.35
CA ALA A 88 -13.91 13.90 1.95
C ALA A 88 -15.39 14.22 2.24
N ASP A 89 -15.64 15.03 3.27
CA ASP A 89 -16.99 15.48 3.68
C ASP A 89 -17.62 16.50 2.70
N GLU A 90 -17.27 16.41 1.42
CA GLU A 90 -17.88 17.20 0.34
C GLU A 90 -19.00 16.40 -0.33
N PRO A 91 -20.26 16.87 -0.27
CA PRO A 91 -21.39 16.18 -0.88
C PRO A 91 -21.17 15.91 -2.38
N GLY A 92 -21.20 14.63 -2.76
CA GLY A 92 -21.05 14.19 -4.16
C GLY A 92 -19.60 14.06 -4.65
N SER A 93 -18.61 14.28 -3.79
CA SER A 93 -17.21 14.04 -4.12
C SER A 93 -16.86 12.56 -3.99
N LEU A 94 -16.27 11.98 -5.05
CA LEU A 94 -15.62 10.67 -5.01
C LEU A 94 -14.13 10.80 -4.64
N HIS A 95 -13.75 11.91 -4.00
CA HIS A 95 -12.38 12.15 -3.58
C HIS A 95 -12.06 11.34 -2.31
N VAL A 96 -11.39 10.21 -2.51
CA VAL A 96 -10.89 9.36 -1.43
C VAL A 96 -9.76 10.08 -0.69
N VAL A 97 -9.84 10.19 0.63
CA VAL A 97 -8.83 10.82 1.48
C VAL A 97 -8.08 9.81 2.35
N ASP A 98 -8.69 8.66 2.62
CA ASP A 98 -8.08 7.56 3.35
C ASP A 98 -8.73 6.23 2.96
N MET A 99 -8.18 5.12 3.45
CA MET A 99 -8.72 3.78 3.26
C MET A 99 -8.63 2.97 4.55
N GLU A 100 -9.67 2.21 4.83
CA GLU A 100 -9.72 1.30 5.98
C GLU A 100 -9.85 -0.14 5.49
N ILE A 101 -9.50 -1.10 6.36
CA ILE A 101 -9.71 -2.51 6.07
C ILE A 101 -10.86 -3.02 6.91
N ALA A 102 -11.96 -3.39 6.27
CA ALA A 102 -13.07 -4.05 6.95
C ALA A 102 -12.81 -5.55 7.02
N THR A 103 -12.96 -6.11 8.21
CA THR A 103 -12.84 -7.53 8.51
C THR A 103 -14.13 -8.01 9.21
N PRO A 104 -14.40 -9.33 9.29
CA PRO A 104 -15.49 -9.88 10.08
C PRO A 104 -15.47 -9.46 11.55
N SER A 105 -14.29 -9.17 12.09
CA SER A 105 -14.10 -8.78 13.49
C SER A 105 -14.25 -7.27 13.72
N GLY A 106 -14.40 -6.48 12.66
CA GLY A 106 -14.50 -5.03 12.70
C GLY A 106 -13.62 -4.34 11.66
N THR A 107 -13.55 -3.01 11.73
CA THR A 107 -12.75 -2.20 10.81
C THR A 107 -11.41 -1.83 11.44
N LEU A 108 -10.34 -1.99 10.66
CA LEU A 108 -8.99 -1.53 10.98
C LEU A 108 -8.73 -0.22 10.26
N VAL A 109 -8.36 0.80 11.03
CA VAL A 109 -7.97 2.11 10.49
C VAL A 109 -6.58 2.04 9.86
N SER A 110 -6.35 2.86 8.83
CA SER A 110 -5.11 2.88 8.03
C SER A 110 -3.81 2.93 8.83
N LYS A 111 -3.80 3.65 9.95
CA LYS A 111 -2.64 3.78 10.85
C LYS A 111 -2.27 2.50 11.62
N ASP A 112 -3.23 1.60 11.81
CA ASP A 112 -3.06 0.36 12.59
C ASP A 112 -2.77 -0.84 11.66
N VAL A 113 -2.79 -0.63 10.35
CA VAL A 113 -2.49 -1.62 9.32
C VAL A 113 -1.06 -1.42 8.85
N TRP A 114 -0.22 -2.44 9.02
CA TRP A 114 1.18 -2.44 8.58
C TRP A 114 1.37 -3.28 7.33
N LEU A 115 2.18 -2.78 6.40
CA LEU A 115 2.47 -3.35 5.10
C LEU A 115 3.96 -3.60 4.97
N ARG A 116 4.35 -4.80 4.54
CA ARG A 116 5.72 -5.16 4.12
C ARG A 116 5.67 -5.87 2.79
N LEU A 117 6.65 -5.64 1.92
CA LEU A 117 6.69 -6.38 0.65
C LEU A 117 6.86 -7.88 0.93
N SER A 118 6.09 -8.72 0.24
CA SER A 118 6.26 -10.17 0.35
C SER A 118 7.66 -10.57 -0.14
N SER A 119 8.35 -11.41 0.65
CA SER A 119 9.72 -11.88 0.43
C SER A 119 9.77 -13.28 -0.15
#